data_AF-L9MXH3-F1
#
_entry.id   AF-L9MXH3-F1
#
_cell.length_a   1.000
_cell.length_b   1.000
_cell.length_c   1.000
_cell.angle_alpha   90.00
_cell.angle_beta   90.00
_cell.angle_gamma   90.00
#
_symmetry.space_group_name_H-M   'P 1'
#
loop_
_entity.id
_entity.type
_entity.pdbx_description
1 polymer ?
#
loop_
_entity_poly.entity_id
_entity_poly.type
_entity_poly.pdbx_seq_one_letter_code
_entity_poly.pdbx_strand_id
1 'polypeptide(L)'
;MLTIIAEVIISFFVSNYESEKYPYLISFFKGIVLGVSAFFLYMLIDFFNNDLMDVEKIILSFFASLGIGLLASLFFMGCKWLDLNSKN
;
A
#
# COMPACT_ATOMS: atom_id res chain seq x y z
N MET A 1 -4.22 -28.91 1.95
CA MET A 1 -4.29 -27.68 2.79
C MET A 1 -2.94 -27.32 3.39
N LEU A 2 -2.25 -28.23 4.10
CA LEU A 2 -0.91 -27.96 4.68
C LEU A 2 0.14 -27.54 3.65
N THR A 3 0.15 -28.17 2.46
CA THR A 3 1.04 -27.82 1.34
C THR A 3 0.78 -26.40 0.80
N ILE A 4 -0.49 -26.00 0.68
CA ILE A 4 -0.87 -24.66 0.23
C ILE A 4 -0.38 -23.60 1.23
N ILE A 5 -0.51 -23.88 2.53
CA ILE A 5 -0.02 -22.97 3.59
C ILE A 5 1.51 -22.83 3.50
N ALA A 6 2.23 -23.92 3.29
CA ALA A 6 3.68 -23.89 3.13
C ALA A 6 4.11 -23.07 1.88
N GLU A 7 3.42 -23.24 0.75
CA GLU A 7 3.68 -22.46 -0.46
C GLU A 7 3.43 -20.96 -0.26
N VAL A 8 2.36 -20.58 0.44
CA VAL A 8 2.08 -19.16 0.71
C VAL A 8 3.17 -18.54 1.59
N ILE A 9 3.64 -19.26 2.62
CA ILE A 9 4.71 -18.80 3.50
C ILE A 9 6.03 -18.67 2.71
N ILE A 10 6.41 -19.71 1.96
CA ILE A 10 7.64 -19.69 1.15
C ILE A 10 7.57 -18.59 0.09
N SER A 11 6.42 -18.39 -0.56
CA SER A 11 6.21 -17.32 -1.53
C SER A 11 6.35 -15.94 -0.89
N PHE A 12 5.87 -15.75 0.34
CA PHE A 12 6.08 -14.53 1.10
C PHE A 12 7.57 -14.29 1.44
N PHE A 13 8.30 -15.35 1.79
CA PHE A 13 9.74 -15.26 2.07
C PHE A 13 10.55 -14.95 0.80
N VAL A 14 10.27 -15.64 -0.31
CA VAL A 14 10.94 -15.42 -1.60
C VAL A 14 10.63 -14.02 -2.14
N SER A 15 9.36 -13.61 -2.07
CA SER A 15 8.94 -12.26 -2.45
C SER A 15 9.66 -11.21 -1.61
N ASN A 16 9.74 -11.37 -0.28
CA ASN A 16 10.47 -10.47 0.61
C ASN A 16 11.99 -10.46 0.35
N TYR A 17 12.59 -11.61 0.04
CA TYR A 17 14.02 -11.73 -0.25
C TYR A 17 14.40 -11.03 -1.56
N GLU A 18 13.62 -11.23 -2.64
CA GLU A 18 13.79 -10.43 -3.87
C GLU A 18 13.48 -8.96 -3.65
N SER A 19 12.62 -8.65 -2.67
CA SER A 19 12.28 -7.30 -2.28
C SER A 19 13.50 -6.54 -1.73
N GLU A 20 14.39 -7.19 -0.98
CA GLU A 20 15.62 -6.55 -0.50
C GLU A 20 16.52 -6.05 -1.64
N LYS A 21 16.38 -6.65 -2.83
CA LYS A 21 17.06 -6.21 -4.06
C LYS A 21 16.50 -4.91 -4.64
N TYR A 22 15.25 -4.55 -4.32
CA TYR A 22 14.55 -3.36 -4.84
C TYR A 22 13.85 -2.57 -3.73
N PRO A 23 14.57 -2.09 -2.71
CA PRO A 23 14.00 -1.52 -1.48
C PRO A 23 13.04 -0.33 -1.75
N TYR A 24 13.32 0.47 -2.77
CA TYR A 24 12.46 1.59 -3.17
C TYR A 24 11.14 1.12 -3.80
N LEU A 25 11.15 0.03 -4.56
CA LEU A 25 9.98 -0.52 -5.23
C LEU A 25 8.99 -1.08 -4.20
N ILE A 26 9.45 -1.70 -3.11
CA ILE A 26 8.54 -2.08 -2.00
C ILE A 26 7.97 -0.88 -1.29
N SER A 27 8.78 0.14 -1.00
CA SER A 27 8.28 1.37 -0.40
C SER A 27 7.20 2.03 -1.27
N PHE A 28 7.36 1.95 -2.60
CA PHE A 28 6.33 2.36 -3.56
C PHE A 28 5.03 1.58 -3.40
N PHE A 29 5.11 0.24 -3.49
CA PHE A 29 3.94 -0.62 -3.37
C PHE A 29 3.24 -0.47 -2.01
N LYS A 30 4.00 -0.32 -0.92
CA LYS A 30 3.44 -0.05 0.42
C LYS A 30 2.60 1.23 0.43
N GLY A 31 3.10 2.31 -0.16
CA GLY A 31 2.34 3.56 -0.25
C GLY A 31 1.07 3.44 -1.09
N ILE A 32 1.15 2.77 -2.26
CA ILE A 32 -0.03 2.54 -3.11
C ILE A 32 -1.07 1.67 -2.41
N VAL A 33 -0.66 0.55 -1.79
CA VAL A 33 -1.57 -0.33 -1.05
C VAL A 33 -2.27 0.45 0.07
N LEU A 34 -1.55 1.34 0.75
CA LEU A 34 -2.10 2.19 1.80
C LEU A 34 -3.14 3.17 1.25
N GLY A 35 -2.85 3.84 0.13
CA GLY A 35 -3.81 4.73 -0.56
C GLY A 35 -5.08 4.00 -1.01
N VAL A 36 -4.93 2.83 -1.64
CA VAL A 36 -6.08 2.01 -2.07
C VAL A 36 -6.89 1.50 -0.88
N SER A 37 -6.23 1.09 0.20
CA SER A 37 -6.94 0.66 1.42
C SER A 37 -7.73 1.80 2.08
N ALA A 38 -7.20 3.02 2.06
CA ALA A 38 -7.89 4.21 2.57
C ALA A 38 -9.14 4.53 1.73
N PHE A 39 -9.06 4.40 0.41
CA PHE A 39 -10.22 4.53 -0.47
C PHE A 39 -11.32 3.52 -0.13
N PHE A 40 -10.97 2.23 0.01
CA PHE A 40 -11.94 1.20 0.36
C PHE A 40 -12.56 1.42 1.74
N LEU A 41 -11.77 1.84 2.73
CA LEU A 41 -12.29 2.18 4.06
C LEU A 41 -13.27 3.34 4.00
N TYR A 42 -12.95 4.37 3.22
CA TYR A 42 -13.81 5.53 3.04
C TYR A 42 -15.16 5.14 2.40
N MET A 43 -15.13 4.31 1.36
CA MET A 43 -16.35 3.76 0.74
C MET A 43 -17.17 2.87 1.70
N LEU A 44 -16.50 2.10 2.57
CA LEU A 44 -17.18 1.27 3.57
C LEU A 44 -17.89 2.12 4.63
N ILE A 45 -17.24 3.18 5.11
CA ILE A 45 -17.84 4.11 6.09
C ILE A 45 -19.12 4.72 5.51
N ASP A 46 -19.04 5.16 4.26
CA ASP A 46 -20.15 5.78 3.55
C ASP A 46 -21.33 4.80 3.37
N PHE A 47 -21.03 3.56 2.98
CA PHE A 47 -22.00 2.47 2.91
C PHE A 47 -22.71 2.21 4.26
N PHE A 48 -21.98 2.20 5.37
CA PHE A 48 -22.59 2.02 6.70
C PHE A 48 -23.46 3.20 7.14
N ASN A 49 -23.19 4.40 6.64
CA ASN A 49 -23.98 5.60 6.91
C ASN A 49 -25.26 5.68 6.06
N ASN A 50 -25.49 4.73 5.14
CA ASN A 50 -26.55 4.76 4.13
C ASN A 50 -26.55 6.03 3.26
N ASP A 51 -25.43 6.76 3.23
CA ASP A 51 -25.21 7.87 2.33
C ASP A 51 -24.41 7.29 1.18
N LEU A 52 -25.05 7.03 0.04
CA LEU A 52 -24.34 6.52 -1.13
C LEU A 52 -23.73 7.73 -1.85
N MET A 53 -22.41 7.89 -1.75
CA MET A 53 -21.71 8.98 -2.42
C MET A 53 -22.02 9.05 -3.91
N ASP A 54 -22.29 10.28 -4.37
CA ASP A 54 -22.37 10.61 -5.78
C ASP A 54 -21.07 10.25 -6.51
N VAL A 55 -21.20 9.88 -7.78
CA VAL A 55 -20.09 9.48 -8.65
C VAL A 55 -18.96 10.51 -8.66
N GLU A 56 -19.29 11.80 -8.66
CA GLU A 56 -18.30 12.90 -8.62
C GLU A 56 -17.44 12.84 -7.35
N LYS A 57 -18.06 12.57 -6.19
CA LYS A 57 -17.34 12.51 -4.93
C LYS A 57 -16.50 11.24 -4.82
N ILE A 58 -16.96 10.12 -5.42
CA ILE A 58 -16.18 8.88 -5.52
C ILE A 58 -14.91 9.10 -6.35
N ILE A 59 -15.02 9.80 -7.49
CA ILE A 59 -13.86 10.12 -8.34
C ILE A 59 -12.87 11.01 -7.57
N LEU A 60 -13.36 12.03 -6.88
CA LEU A 60 -12.54 12.92 -6.06
C LEU A 60 -11.83 12.16 -4.92
N SER A 61 -12.54 11.29 -4.20
CA SER A 61 -11.95 10.51 -3.11
C SER A 61 -10.94 9.48 -3.61
N PHE A 62 -11.14 8.93 -4.81
CA PHE A 62 -10.16 8.06 -5.48
C PHE A 62 -8.86 8.79 -5.81
N PHE A 63 -8.93 9.99 -6.41
CA PHE A 63 -7.72 10.76 -6.68
C PHE A 63 -7.04 11.27 -5.41
N ALA A 64 -7.82 11.68 -4.41
CA ALA A 64 -7.27 12.11 -3.12
C ALA A 64 -6.52 10.97 -2.42
N SER A 65 -7.12 9.78 -2.35
CA SER A 65 -6.51 8.60 -1.73
C SER A 65 -5.27 8.10 -2.48
N LEU A 66 -5.27 8.13 -3.81
CA LEU A 66 -4.07 7.88 -4.61
C LEU A 66 -2.97 8.91 -4.34
N GLY A 67 -3.34 10.20 -4.26
CA GLY A 67 -2.41 11.27 -3.92
C GLY A 67 -1.75 11.06 -2.55
N ILE A 68 -2.53 10.68 -1.54
CA ILE A 68 -2.02 10.33 -0.21
C ILE A 68 -1.12 9.10 -0.28
N GLY A 69 -1.51 8.07 -1.05
CA GLY A 69 -0.69 6.87 -1.25
C GLY A 69 0.66 7.16 -1.90
N LEU A 70 0.69 8.07 -2.89
CA LEU A 70 1.93 8.54 -3.51
C LEU A 70 2.80 9.32 -2.53
N LEU A 71 2.23 10.25 -1.75
CA LEU A 71 2.98 10.97 -0.71
C LEU A 71 3.55 10.01 0.35
N ALA A 72 2.77 9.03 0.79
CA ALA A 72 3.22 7.98 1.71
C ALA A 72 4.33 7.12 1.10
N SER A 73 4.25 6.79 -0.19
CA SER A 73 5.33 6.06 -0.86
C SER A 73 6.65 6.84 -0.88
N LEU A 74 6.61 8.14 -1.19
CA LEU A 74 7.78 9.00 -1.18
C LEU A 74 8.38 9.09 0.22
N PHE A 75 7.55 9.19 1.25
CA PHE A 75 7.98 9.15 2.65
C PHE A 75 8.69 7.82 2.98
N PHE A 76 8.10 6.67 2.65
CA PHE A 76 8.72 5.37 2.88
C PHE A 76 10.01 5.17 2.10
N MET A 77 10.11 5.69 0.87
CA MET A 77 11.36 5.69 0.10
C MET A 77 12.43 6.53 0.80
N GLY A 78 12.08 7.73 1.28
CA GLY A 78 12.99 8.61 2.01
C GLY A 78 13.51 7.97 3.30
N CYS A 79 12.63 7.37 4.10
CA CYS A 79 13.03 6.59 5.28
C CYS A 79 13.98 5.45 4.92
N LYS A 80 13.71 4.75 3.82
CA LYS A 80 14.55 3.62 3.40
C LYS A 80 15.91 4.08 2.87
N TRP A 81 15.97 5.23 2.20
CA TRP A 81 17.22 5.87 1.79
C TRP A 81 18.09 6.24 3.00
N LEU A 82 17.50 6.85 4.04
CA LEU A 82 18.21 7.17 5.28
C LEU A 82 18.73 5.92 6.01
N ASP A 83 17.92 4.85 6.08
CA ASP A 83 18.32 3.57 6.69
C ASP A 83 19.51 2.92 5.97
N LEU A 84 19.54 2.99 4.63
CA LEU A 84 20.67 2.48 3.84
C LEU A 84 21.93 3.33 4.01
N ASN A 85 21.82 4.66 4.01
CA ASN A 85 22.96 5.56 4.18
C ASN A 85 23.52 5.58 5.61
N SER A 86 22.70 5.27 6.63
CA SER A 86 23.16 5.18 8.02
C SER A 86 23.92 3.89 8.34
N LYS A 87 23.84 2.86 7.47
CA LYS A 87 24.48 1.56 7.65
C LYS A 87 25.80 1.40 6.89
N ASN A 88 26.12 2.36 6.01
CA ASN A 88 27.43 2.50 5.35
C ASN A 88 28.32 3.48 6.12
#